data_AF-A0A9D7I7I7-F1
#
_entry.id   AF-A0A9D7I7I7-F1
#
_cell.length_a   1.000
_cell.length_b   1.000
_cell.length_c   1.000
_cell.angle_alpha   90.00
_cell.angle_beta   90.00
_cell.angle_gamma   90.00
#
_symmetry.space_group_name_H-M   'P 1'
#
loop_
_entity.id
_entity.type
_entity.pdbx_description
1 polymer ?
#
loop_
_entity_poly.entity_id
_entity_poly.type
_entity_poly.pdbx_seq_one_letter_code
_entity_poly.pdbx_strand_id
1 'polypeptide(L)' 'METILTIYVKALSNKEWFGAWAPVKARQEWLRPDGRVGLFTLIEQGLDEDDEYEFYLPGTLVIGVWNGEGFKGVVGLAAA' A
#
# COMPACT_ATOMS: atom_id res chain seq x y z
N MET A 1 8.78 -10.23 -15.84
CA MET A 1 7.67 -9.31 -16.17
C MET A 1 7.25 -8.71 -14.84
N GLU A 2 7.40 -7.40 -14.65
CA GLU A 2 7.00 -6.77 -13.39
C GLU A 2 5.47 -6.78 -13.28
N THR A 3 4.93 -7.18 -12.12
CA THR A 3 3.50 -7.17 -11.86
C THR A 3 3.15 -5.90 -11.08
N ILE A 4 2.49 -4.96 -11.75
CA ILE A 4 1.94 -3.75 -11.13
C ILE A 4 0.46 -3.99 -10.84
N LEU A 5 0.04 -3.70 -9.61
CA LEU A 5 -1.35 -3.81 -9.20
C LEU A 5 -1.76 -2.67 -8.28
N THR A 6 -3.06 -2.53 -8.08
CA THR A 6 -3.60 -1.63 -7.06
C THR A 6 -3.64 -2.38 -5.72
N ILE A 7 -2.98 -1.82 -4.70
CA ILE A 7 -3.22 -2.21 -3.30
C ILE A 7 -3.94 -1.07 -2.60
N TYR A 8 -4.47 -1.32 -1.41
CA TYR A 8 -5.11 -0.29 -0.62
C TYR A 8 -4.35 -0.04 0.66
N VAL A 9 -4.10 1.22 0.98
CA VAL A 9 -3.42 1.65 2.21
C VAL A 9 -4.34 2.58 3.01
N LYS A 10 -4.04 2.77 4.29
CA LYS A 10 -4.67 3.80 5.11
C LYS A 10 -3.69 4.92 5.35
N ALA A 11 -4.23 6.13 5.48
CA ALA A 11 -3.47 7.26 5.99
C ALA A 11 -3.08 7.02 7.45
N LEU A 12 -1.93 7.55 7.83
CA LEU A 12 -1.47 7.60 9.21
C LEU A 12 -1.40 9.06 9.61
N SER A 13 -2.16 9.47 10.63
CA SER A 13 -2.07 10.81 11.22
C SER A 13 -1.73 10.65 12.69
N ASN A 14 -0.66 11.29 13.17
CA ASN A 14 -0.22 11.20 14.57
C ASN A 14 -0.11 9.77 15.12
N LYS A 15 0.36 8.81 14.31
CA LYS A 15 0.46 7.37 14.64
C LYS A 15 -0.88 6.63 14.79
N GLU A 16 -1.99 7.26 14.44
CA GLU A 16 -3.30 6.63 14.36
C GLU A 16 -3.73 6.41 12.91
N TRP A 17 -4.33 5.24 12.64
CA TRP A 17 -4.88 4.92 11.33
C TRP A 17 -6.20 5.66 11.15
N PHE A 18 -6.29 6.48 10.11
CA PHE A 18 -7.49 7.28 9.84
C PHE A 18 -8.03 7.05 8.43
N GLY A 19 -9.33 7.33 8.26
CA GLY A 19 -9.98 7.39 6.96
C GLY A 19 -10.31 6.05 6.30
N ALA A 20 -10.77 6.15 5.06
CA ALA A 20 -11.05 5.04 4.18
C ALA A 20 -9.76 4.43 3.60
N TRP A 21 -9.88 3.23 3.04
CA TRP A 21 -8.79 2.58 2.32
C TRP A 21 -8.57 3.26 0.95
N ALA A 22 -7.44 3.92 0.75
CA ALA A 22 -7.09 4.58 -0.50
C ALA A 22 -6.38 3.63 -1.47
N PRO A 23 -6.76 3.58 -2.76
CA PRO A 23 -6.08 2.78 -3.76
C PRO A 23 -4.74 3.42 -4.17
N VAL A 24 -3.67 2.63 -4.19
CA VAL A 24 -2.34 3.06 -4.63
C VAL A 24 -1.75 2.04 -5.60
N LYS A 25 -0.94 2.50 -6.55
CA LYS A 25 -0.21 1.60 -7.45
C LYS A 25 1.03 1.08 -6.75
N ALA A 26 1.23 -0.23 -6.85
CA ALA A 26 2.39 -0.89 -6.28
C ALA A 26 2.93 -1.98 -7.19
N ARG A 27 4.26 -2.15 -7.18
CA ARG A 27 4.94 -3.28 -7.79
C ARG A 27 4.96 -4.45 -6.80
N GLN A 28 4.58 -5.63 -7.25
CA GLN A 28 4.70 -6.86 -6.47
C GLN A 28 6.16 -7.33 -6.46
N GLU A 29 6.77 -7.35 -5.28
CA GLU A 29 8.13 -7.90 -5.09
C GLU A 29 8.06 -9.40 -4.79
N TRP A 30 7.04 -9.82 -4.04
CA TRP A 30 6.85 -11.21 -3.65
C TRP A 30 5.38 -11.50 -3.34
N LEU A 31 4.96 -12.73 -3.59
CA LEU A 31 3.63 -13.23 -3.25
C LEU A 31 3.77 -14.62 -2.62
N ARG A 32 3.09 -14.82 -1.50
CA ARG A 32 2.99 -16.14 -0.87
C ARG A 32 2.28 -17.11 -1.83
N PRO A 33 2.64 -18.41 -1.89
CA PRO A 33 2.04 -19.35 -2.82
C PRO A 33 0.50 -19.49 -2.77
N ASP A 34 -0.12 -19.15 -1.63
CA ASP A 34 -1.58 -19.17 -1.46
C ASP A 34 -2.27 -17.85 -1.89
N GLY A 35 -1.49 -16.88 -2.37
CA GLY A 35 -1.97 -15.58 -2.83
C GLY A 35 -2.47 -14.64 -1.74
N ARG A 36 -2.37 -15.00 -0.45
CA ARG A 36 -3.01 -14.22 0.63
C ARG A 36 -2.16 -13.11 1.22
N VAL A 37 -0.84 -13.20 1.08
CA VAL A 37 0.12 -12.23 1.62
C VAL A 37 1.15 -11.90 0.55
N GLY A 38 1.43 -10.62 0.35
CA GLY A 38 2.44 -10.16 -0.59
C GLY A 38 3.28 -9.02 -0.02
N LEU A 39 4.46 -8.84 -0.60
CA LEU A 39 5.33 -7.70 -0.40
C LEU A 39 5.23 -6.81 -1.64
N PHE A 40 4.98 -5.52 -1.42
CA PHE A 40 4.75 -4.56 -2.48
C PHE A 40 5.60 -3.32 -2.26
N THR A 41 6.12 -2.75 -3.34
CA THR A 41 6.76 -1.43 -3.34
C THR A 41 5.79 -0.43 -3.94
N LEU A 42 5.45 0.62 -3.21
CA LEU A 42 4.58 1.68 -3.76
C LEU A 42 5.31 2.41 -4.88
N ILE A 43 4.63 2.63 -6.01
CA ILE A 43 5.20 3.34 -7.16
C ILE A 43 4.57 4.71 -7.39
N GLU A 44 3.31 4.89 -6.97
CA GLU A 44 2.58 6.13 -7.15
C GLU A 44 1.64 6.33 -5.97
N GLN A 45 1.65 7.54 -5.42
CA GLN A 45 0.60 7.98 -4.48
C GLN A 45 -0.65 8.29 -5.29
N GLY A 46 -1.76 7.65 -4.96
CA GLY A 46 -3.05 7.97 -5.55
C GLY A 46 -3.70 9.19 -4.90
N LEU A 47 -2.95 10.28 -4.72
CA LEU A 47 -3.40 11.49 -4.01
C LEU A 47 -3.39 12.69 -4.93
N ASP A 48 -4.44 13.49 -4.82
CA ASP A 48 -4.44 14.86 -5.32
C ASP A 48 -3.79 15.77 -4.27
N GLU A 49 -3.19 16.90 -4.69
CA GLU A 49 -2.50 17.85 -3.80
C GLU A 49 -3.40 18.44 -2.69
N ASP A 50 -4.72 18.28 -2.81
CA ASP A 50 -5.73 18.72 -1.84
C ASP A 50 -6.00 17.71 -0.70
N ASP A 51 -5.40 16.52 -0.73
CA ASP A 51 -5.61 15.52 0.31
C ASP A 51 -4.86 15.90 1.60
N GLU A 52 -5.59 16.27 2.66
CA GLU A 52 -5.09 16.67 3.99
C GLU A 52 -4.36 15.55 4.78
N TYR A 53 -4.10 14.40 4.16
CA TYR A 53 -3.65 13.19 4.85
C TYR A 53 -2.25 12.76 4.42
N GLU A 54 -1.45 12.34 5.40
CA GLU A 54 -0.15 11.70 5.13
C GLU A 54 -0.35 10.21 4.79
N PHE A 55 0.19 9.80 3.64
CA PHE A 55 0.24 8.41 3.21
C PHE A 55 1.68 7.94 3.07
N TYR A 56 1.85 6.62 2.92
CA TYR A 56 3.13 6.05 2.52
C TYR A 56 3.64 6.70 1.22
N LEU A 57 4.92 7.03 1.20
CA LEU A 57 5.58 7.64 0.04
C LEU A 57 5.86 6.60 -1.06
N PRO A 58 5.99 7.00 -2.34
CA PRO A 58 6.56 6.13 -3.36
C PRO A 58 7.93 5.59 -2.89
N GLY A 59 8.19 4.30 -3.15
CA GLY A 59 9.35 3.58 -2.64
C GLY A 59 9.13 2.90 -1.28
N THR A 60 8.04 3.18 -0.56
CA THR A 60 7.70 2.45 0.67
C THR A 60 7.46 0.97 0.37
N LEU A 61 8.09 0.10 1.16
CA LEU A 61 7.81 -1.34 1.19
C LEU A 61 6.60 -1.62 2.10
N VAL A 62 5.60 -2.30 1.57
CA VAL A 62 4.33 -2.58 2.25
C VAL A 62 4.05 -4.08 2.24
N ILE A 63 3.72 -4.64 3.41
CA ILE A 63 3.12 -5.97 3.52
C ILE A 63 1.62 -5.82 3.31
N GLY A 64 1.09 -6.47 2.26
CA GLY A 64 -0.33 -6.49 1.96
C GLY A 64 -0.96 -7.84 2.28
N VAL A 65 -2.18 -7.83 2.83
CA VAL A 65 -2.99 -9.02 3.08
C VAL A 65 -4.26 -8.97 2.23
N TRP A 66 -4.53 -10.06 1.50
CA TRP A 66 -5.74 -10.19 0.67
C TRP A 66 -6.98 -10.42 1.54
N ASN A 67 -8.02 -9.62 1.35
CA ASN A 67 -9.27 -9.72 2.11
C ASN A 67 -10.48 -10.24 1.30
N GLY A 68 -10.27 -10.68 0.06
CA GLY A 68 -11.35 -11.06 -0.86
C GLY A 68 -11.65 -10.01 -1.93
N GLU A 69 -11.32 -8.74 -1.67
CA GLU A 69 -11.61 -7.60 -2.55
C GLU A 69 -10.33 -6.89 -3.03
N GLY A 70 -9.22 -7.06 -2.30
CA GLY A 70 -7.93 -6.49 -2.65
C GLY A 70 -6.88 -6.74 -1.57
N PHE A 71 -5.63 -6.39 -1.85
CA PHE A 71 -4.58 -6.35 -0.83
C PHE A 71 -4.72 -5.08 0.03
N LYS A 72 -4.81 -5.27 1.33
CA LYS A 72 -4.77 -4.19 2.33
C LYS A 72 -3.39 -4.12 2.96
N GLY A 73 -2.74 -2.97 2.87
CA GLY A 73 -1.46 -2.71 3.53
C GLY A 73 -1.62 -2.74 5.05
N VAL A 74 -0.92 -3.65 5.72
CA VAL A 74 -0.99 -3.81 7.19
C VAL A 74 0.23 -3.23 7.90
N VAL A 75 1.37 -3.17 7.21
CA VAL A 75 2.63 -2.62 7.70
C VAL A 75 3.37 -2.01 6.52
N GLY A 76 3.95 -0.82 6.71
CA GLY A 76 4.84 -0.21 5.72
C GLY A 76 6.13 0.31 6.37
N LEU A 77 7.23 0.20 5.63
CA LEU A 77 8.55 0.71 5.98
C LEU A 77 8.98 1.66 4.87
N ALA A 78 9.23 2.93 5.23
CA ALA A 78 9.82 3.87 4.31
C ALA A 78 11.19 3.34 3.85
N ALA A 79 11.48 3.46 2.55
CA ALA A 79 12.83 3.20 2.07
C ALA A 79 13.78 4.21 2.74
N ALA A 80 14.90 3.71 3.26
CA ALA A 80 15.96 4.52 3.86
C ALA A 80 16.78 5.26 2.79
#